data_AF-A0A7G6SL61-F1
#
_entry.id   AF-A0A7G6SL61-F1
#
_cell.length_a   1.000
_cell.length_b   1.000
_cell.length_c   1.000
_cell.angle_alpha   90.00
_cell.angle_beta   90.00
_cell.angle_gamma   90.00
#
_symmetry.space_group_name_H-M   'P 1'
#
loop_
_entity.id
_entity.type
_entity.pdbx_description
1 polymer ?
#
loop_
_entity_poly.entity_id
_entity_poly.type
_entity_poly.pdbx_seq_one_letter_code
_entity_poly.pdbx_strand_id
1 'polypeptide(L)'
;MLPVVLAGGILIVRKLRRLDLVATFGVVALATILATTEPSQYATALTETLGSSPLLFFAFVMLTEPLTAPTTRWPRIAFAAIVGFLFAPNIHVGSLYFTPELALLTGNLFAYAVSPKGRFVLTLERIEQSAVDSYDFIFSSPRKLAFQAGQYLEWTLGLDRSDNRGNRRYFTVASAPTEQSIRLGVKFYPQSSAFKQMLGTMKPGSTIHASQLAGDFTLPANPETKIAFLAGGIGITPFRSMLQYLIDSREKRPIVVLYGAETRQDIAYRDVLGEARRELGIRTVFAVARGPSAASIPATSTRA
;
A
#
# COMPACT_ATOMS: atom_id res chain seq x y z
N MET A 1 -27.15 21.14 7.67
CA MET A 1 -25.77 20.67 7.34
C MET A 1 -25.62 19.16 7.41
N LEU A 2 -26.21 18.47 8.39
CA LEU A 2 -26.06 17.03 8.59
C LEU A 2 -26.23 16.15 7.32
N PRO A 3 -27.28 16.33 6.48
CA PRO A 3 -27.43 15.49 5.27
C PRO A 3 -26.27 15.65 4.27
N VAL A 4 -25.74 16.87 4.14
CA VAL A 4 -24.62 17.18 3.24
C VAL A 4 -23.33 16.55 3.76
N VAL A 5 -23.09 16.64 5.07
CA VAL A 5 -21.91 16.03 5.72
C VAL A 5 -21.95 14.51 5.63
N LEU A 6 -23.12 13.89 5.84
CA LEU A 6 -23.29 12.44 5.68
C LEU A 6 -23.02 12.01 4.23
N ALA A 7 -23.69 12.62 3.26
CA ALA A 7 -23.55 12.24 1.85
C ALA A 7 -22.13 12.49 1.34
N GLY A 8 -21.60 13.70 1.54
CA GLY A 8 -20.24 14.06 1.14
C GLY A 8 -19.18 13.24 1.87
N GLY A 9 -19.35 13.05 3.17
CA GLY A 9 -18.43 12.27 4.00
C GLY A 9 -18.36 10.80 3.59
N ILE A 10 -19.50 10.14 3.37
CA ILE A 10 -19.52 8.74 2.89
C ILE A 10 -18.82 8.63 1.53
N LEU A 11 -19.05 9.58 0.62
CA LEU A 11 -18.35 9.61 -0.67
C LEU A 11 -16.84 9.78 -0.52
N ILE A 12 -16.38 10.67 0.37
CA ILE A 12 -14.96 10.87 0.67
C ILE A 12 -14.35 9.58 1.24
N VAL A 13 -14.96 9.02 2.29
CA VAL A 13 -14.46 7.80 2.95
C VAL A 13 -14.40 6.63 2.00
N ARG A 14 -15.42 6.46 1.14
CA ARG A 14 -15.46 5.43 0.10
C ARG A 14 -14.39 5.64 -0.95
N LYS A 15 -14.21 6.88 -1.42
CA LYS A 15 -13.19 7.23 -2.42
C LYS A 15 -11.77 7.01 -1.89
N LEU A 16 -11.52 7.35 -0.63
CA LEU A 16 -10.22 7.17 0.03
C LEU A 16 -10.01 5.76 0.59
N ARG A 17 -11.05 4.90 0.59
CA ARG A 17 -11.03 3.55 1.18
C ARG A 17 -10.58 3.57 2.66
N ARG A 18 -11.07 4.55 3.43
CA ARG A 18 -10.71 4.79 4.85
C ARG A 18 -11.81 4.37 5.83
N LEU A 19 -12.62 3.37 5.46
CA LEU A 19 -13.70 2.86 6.31
C LEU A 19 -13.17 2.28 7.63
N ASP A 20 -11.99 1.65 7.59
CA ASP A 20 -11.30 1.11 8.76
C ASP A 20 -11.07 2.19 9.84
N LEU A 21 -10.56 3.34 9.42
CA LEU A 21 -10.23 4.47 10.28
C LEU A 21 -11.50 5.12 10.86
N VAL A 22 -12.50 5.39 10.04
CA VAL A 22 -13.75 6.03 10.49
C VAL A 22 -14.55 5.10 11.41
N ALA A 23 -14.64 3.81 11.06
CA ALA A 23 -15.34 2.84 11.89
C ALA A 23 -14.65 2.66 13.24
N THR A 24 -13.31 2.56 13.27
CA THR A 24 -12.55 2.43 14.52
C THR A 24 -12.75 3.65 15.41
N PHE A 25 -12.64 4.87 14.85
CA PHE A 25 -12.91 6.11 15.59
C PHE A 25 -14.32 6.12 16.16
N GLY A 26 -15.33 5.82 15.33
CA GLY A 26 -16.74 5.83 15.76
C GLY A 26 -17.01 4.84 16.88
N VAL A 27 -16.50 3.61 16.78
CA VAL A 27 -16.65 2.58 17.81
C VAL A 27 -15.99 3.01 19.12
N VAL A 28 -14.75 3.49 19.08
CA VAL A 28 -14.02 3.88 20.29
C VAL A 28 -14.62 5.14 20.92
N ALA A 29 -15.00 6.14 20.12
CA ALA A 29 -15.65 7.35 20.62
C ALA A 29 -16.99 7.02 21.29
N LEU A 30 -17.83 6.20 20.65
CA LEU A 30 -19.11 5.76 21.24
C LEU A 30 -18.90 4.95 22.52
N ALA A 31 -17.95 4.02 22.54
CA ALA A 31 -17.65 3.24 23.73
C ALA A 31 -17.17 4.14 24.89
N THR A 32 -16.34 5.14 24.59
CA THR A 32 -15.83 6.09 25.59
C THR A 32 -16.93 7.00 26.14
N ILE A 33 -17.83 7.49 25.27
CA ILE A 33 -19.00 8.26 25.67
C ILE A 33 -19.91 7.41 26.56
N LEU A 34 -20.29 6.21 26.14
CA LEU A 34 -21.16 5.33 26.93
C LEU A 34 -20.53 4.90 28.27
N ALA A 35 -19.21 4.72 28.32
CA ALA A 35 -18.51 4.40 29.56
C ALA A 35 -18.48 5.56 30.57
N THR A 36 -18.70 6.80 30.12
CA THR A 36 -18.66 8.01 30.95
C THR A 36 -20.02 8.64 31.17
N THR A 37 -21.04 8.15 30.48
CA THR A 37 -22.44 8.57 30.63
C THR A 37 -23.18 7.65 31.59
N GLU A 38 -24.15 8.17 32.33
CA GLU A 38 -25.03 7.34 33.16
C GLU A 38 -25.94 6.44 32.28
N PRO A 39 -26.23 5.19 32.70
CA PRO A 39 -27.07 4.27 31.91
C PRO A 39 -28.45 4.82 31.52
N SER A 40 -29.02 5.70 32.34
CA SER A 40 -30.31 6.37 32.09
C SER A 40 -30.27 7.30 30.87
N GLN A 41 -29.08 7.79 30.49
CA GLN A 41 -28.87 8.77 29.43
C GLN A 41 -28.31 8.18 28.13
N TYR A 42 -28.10 6.86 28.06
CA TYR A 42 -27.50 6.21 26.89
C TYR A 42 -28.25 6.51 25.58
N ALA A 43 -29.58 6.46 25.61
CA ALA A 43 -30.38 6.75 24.42
C ALA A 43 -30.13 8.18 23.91
N THR A 44 -30.17 9.16 24.82
CA THR A 44 -29.93 10.58 24.50
C THR A 44 -28.52 10.78 23.96
N ALA A 45 -27.49 10.27 24.66
CA ALA A 45 -26.10 10.39 24.24
C ALA A 45 -25.84 9.78 22.85
N LEU A 46 -26.44 8.62 22.55
CA LEU A 46 -26.37 8.00 21.22
C LEU A 46 -26.99 8.89 20.14
N THR A 47 -28.21 9.41 20.38
CA THR A 47 -28.90 10.26 19.40
C THR A 47 -28.17 11.56 19.14
N GLU A 48 -27.62 12.20 20.17
CA GLU A 48 -26.84 13.43 20.04
C GLU A 48 -25.52 13.20 19.31
N THR A 49 -24.82 12.13 19.65
CA THR A 49 -23.54 11.77 19.04
C THR A 49 -23.71 11.46 17.55
N LEU A 50 -24.69 10.62 17.19
CA LEU A 50 -24.96 10.24 15.80
C LEU A 50 -25.61 11.36 15.00
N GLY A 51 -26.36 12.26 15.65
CA GLY A 51 -26.94 13.46 15.04
C GLY A 51 -25.96 14.63 14.88
N SER A 52 -24.77 14.54 15.49
CA SER A 52 -23.80 15.63 15.52
C SER A 52 -23.10 15.83 14.17
N SER A 53 -23.52 16.86 13.45
CA SER A 53 -22.87 17.27 12.19
C SER A 53 -21.38 17.60 12.37
N PRO A 54 -20.93 18.29 13.44
CA PRO A 54 -19.50 18.52 13.69
C PRO A 54 -18.70 17.23 13.90
N LEU A 55 -19.23 16.27 14.65
CA LEU A 55 -18.56 14.99 14.91
C LEU A 55 -18.41 14.18 13.63
N LEU A 56 -19.48 14.09 12.84
CA LEU A 56 -19.45 13.39 11.57
C LEU A 56 -18.52 14.08 10.56
N PHE A 57 -18.47 15.41 10.56
CA PHE A 57 -17.52 16.16 9.73
C PHE A 57 -16.07 15.86 10.15
N PHE A 58 -15.79 15.88 11.45
CA PHE A 58 -14.49 15.53 12.00
C PHE A 58 -14.08 14.10 11.57
N ALA A 59 -14.97 13.13 11.74
CA ALA A 59 -14.72 11.73 11.42
C ALA A 59 -14.50 11.50 9.92
N PHE A 60 -15.33 12.10 9.05
CA PHE A 60 -15.29 11.84 7.62
C PHE A 60 -14.30 12.70 6.84
N VAL A 61 -13.95 13.88 7.36
CA VAL A 61 -13.12 14.85 6.63
C VAL A 61 -11.76 14.99 7.31
N MET A 62 -11.73 15.46 8.56
CA MET A 62 -10.48 15.79 9.26
C MET A 62 -9.66 14.52 9.56
N LEU A 63 -10.29 13.49 10.10
CA LEU A 63 -9.60 12.25 10.46
C LEU A 63 -9.08 11.49 9.23
N THR A 64 -9.78 11.60 8.10
CA THR A 64 -9.40 10.90 6.85
C THR A 64 -8.30 11.61 6.06
N GLU A 65 -7.79 12.74 6.56
CA GLU A 65 -6.80 13.52 5.86
C GLU A 65 -5.54 12.69 5.55
N PRO A 66 -5.25 12.43 4.26
CA PRO A 66 -4.31 11.38 3.87
C PRO A 66 -2.84 11.75 4.12
N LEU A 67 -2.53 13.04 4.31
CA LEU A 67 -1.16 13.52 4.51
C LEU A 67 -0.67 13.35 5.95
N THR A 68 -1.59 13.20 6.90
CA THR A 68 -1.31 13.19 8.34
C THR A 68 -1.58 11.82 8.96
N ALA A 69 -2.53 11.05 8.43
CA ALA A 69 -2.84 9.72 8.91
C ALA A 69 -1.75 8.68 8.54
N PRO A 70 -1.47 7.69 9.41
CA PRO A 70 -0.53 6.61 9.09
C PRO A 70 -0.93 5.82 7.83
N THR A 71 0.08 5.38 7.08
CA THR A 71 -0.10 4.76 5.75
C THR A 71 -0.48 3.27 5.80
N THR A 72 -0.09 2.54 6.83
CA THR A 72 -0.39 1.11 7.01
C THR A 72 -1.57 0.87 7.95
N ARG A 73 -2.24 -0.28 7.81
CA ARG A 73 -3.51 -0.58 8.50
C ARG A 73 -3.42 -0.48 10.03
N TRP A 74 -2.43 -1.12 10.65
CA TRP A 74 -2.39 -1.21 12.12
C TRP A 74 -2.08 0.13 12.80
N PRO A 75 -1.05 0.89 12.40
CA PRO A 75 -0.86 2.25 12.88
C PRO A 75 -2.09 3.14 12.66
N ARG A 76 -2.80 2.96 11.54
CA ARG A 76 -4.02 3.73 11.25
C ARG A 76 -5.18 3.38 12.21
N ILE A 77 -5.35 2.11 12.56
CA ILE A 77 -6.32 1.67 13.58
C ILE A 77 -5.95 2.28 14.94
N ALA A 78 -4.68 2.21 15.34
CA ALA A 78 -4.21 2.77 16.61
C ALA A 78 -4.42 4.30 16.66
N PHE A 79 -4.11 5.00 15.58
CA PHE A 79 -4.38 6.42 15.42
C PHE A 79 -5.87 6.75 15.62
N ALA A 80 -6.76 6.04 14.93
CA ALA A 80 -8.20 6.25 15.05
C ALA A 80 -8.73 5.96 16.46
N ALA A 81 -8.18 4.94 17.14
CA ALA A 81 -8.54 4.60 18.52
C ALA A 81 -8.08 5.68 19.50
N ILE A 82 -6.84 6.18 19.39
CA ILE A 82 -6.33 7.28 20.21
C ILE A 82 -7.21 8.52 20.05
N VAL A 83 -7.48 8.91 18.80
CA VAL A 83 -8.30 10.09 18.51
C VAL A 83 -9.74 9.89 19.01
N GLY A 84 -10.32 8.69 18.82
CA GLY A 84 -11.67 8.38 19.28
C GLY A 84 -11.81 8.43 20.80
N PHE A 85 -10.81 7.94 21.54
CA PHE A 85 -10.79 8.00 23.00
C PHE A 85 -10.68 9.45 23.51
N LEU A 86 -9.77 10.23 22.91
CA LEU A 86 -9.53 11.63 23.28
C LEU A 86 -10.60 12.60 22.76
N PHE A 87 -11.56 12.11 21.97
CA PHE A 87 -12.66 12.93 21.48
C PHE A 87 -13.77 13.10 22.54
N ALA A 88 -13.86 12.19 23.51
CA ALA A 88 -14.94 12.19 24.50
C ALA A 88 -14.85 13.42 25.43
N PRO A 89 -15.78 14.39 25.31
CA PRO A 89 -15.64 15.69 25.97
C PRO A 89 -15.84 15.64 27.50
N ASN A 90 -16.44 14.55 28.00
CA ASN A 90 -16.76 14.35 29.41
C ASN A 90 -15.55 13.87 30.24
N ILE A 91 -14.40 13.61 29.60
CA ILE A 91 -13.18 13.18 30.28
C ILE A 91 -12.23 14.36 30.41
N HIS A 92 -11.73 14.59 31.63
CA HIS A 92 -10.67 15.54 31.88
C HIS A 92 -9.66 14.99 32.88
N VAL A 93 -8.40 15.44 32.77
CA VAL A 93 -7.33 15.12 33.72
C VAL A 93 -6.82 16.43 34.28
N GLY A 94 -7.18 16.72 35.54
CA GLY A 94 -6.93 18.04 36.13
C GLY A 94 -7.63 19.13 35.33
N SER A 95 -6.87 20.08 34.77
CA SER A 95 -7.36 21.18 33.92
C SER A 95 -7.39 20.87 32.43
N LEU A 96 -6.95 19.69 31.99
CA LEU A 96 -6.90 19.30 30.59
C LEU A 96 -8.20 18.59 30.19
N TYR A 97 -8.97 19.24 29.32
CA TYR A 97 -10.18 18.68 28.72
C TYR A 97 -9.85 17.92 27.43
N PHE A 98 -10.56 16.83 27.22
CA PHE A 98 -10.47 16.08 25.97
C PHE A 98 -11.26 16.81 24.89
N THR A 99 -10.53 17.53 24.02
CA THR A 99 -11.10 18.28 22.91
C THR A 99 -10.73 17.67 21.56
N PRO A 100 -11.52 17.91 20.49
CA PRO A 100 -11.19 17.44 19.15
C PRO A 100 -9.80 17.88 18.66
N GLU A 101 -9.36 19.09 19.04
CA GLU A 101 -8.04 19.63 18.70
C GLU A 101 -6.92 18.85 19.41
N LEU A 102 -7.08 18.58 20.71
CA LEU A 102 -6.13 17.75 21.47
C LEU A 102 -6.07 16.33 20.92
N ALA A 103 -7.22 15.78 20.53
CA ALA A 103 -7.32 14.45 19.94
C ALA A 103 -6.53 14.38 18.62
N LEU A 104 -6.72 15.33 17.70
CA LEU A 104 -5.94 15.39 16.45
C LEU A 104 -4.46 15.66 16.69
N LEU A 105 -4.11 16.57 17.60
CA LEU A 105 -2.72 16.84 17.93
C LEU A 105 -2.02 15.57 18.43
N THR A 106 -2.63 14.87 19.37
CA THR A 106 -2.08 13.64 19.95
C THR A 106 -2.01 12.52 18.92
N GLY A 107 -3.07 12.36 18.11
CA GLY A 107 -3.06 11.42 16.98
C GLY A 107 -1.92 11.71 16.01
N ASN A 108 -1.71 12.98 15.64
CA ASN A 108 -0.65 13.37 14.71
C ASN A 108 0.75 13.23 15.31
N LEU A 109 0.92 13.46 16.62
CA LEU A 109 2.18 13.15 17.32
C LEU A 109 2.48 11.64 17.29
N PHE A 110 1.46 10.81 17.52
CA PHE A 110 1.57 9.36 17.35
C PHE A 110 1.92 8.99 15.90
N ALA A 111 1.20 9.54 14.92
CA ALA A 111 1.45 9.29 13.51
C ALA A 111 2.88 9.67 13.11
N TYR A 112 3.39 10.82 13.59
CA TYR A 112 4.77 11.24 13.40
C TYR A 112 5.78 10.28 14.04
N ALA A 113 5.49 9.73 15.22
CA ALA A 113 6.36 8.79 15.91
C ALA A 113 6.48 7.44 15.17
N VAL A 114 5.37 6.94 14.63
CA VAL A 114 5.31 5.61 13.99
C VAL A 114 5.55 5.62 12.48
N SER A 115 5.45 6.79 11.84
CA SER A 115 5.69 6.90 10.40
C SER A 115 7.19 6.76 10.08
N PRO A 116 7.56 6.03 9.01
CA PRO A 116 8.95 5.89 8.60
C PRO A 116 9.64 7.24 8.40
N LYS A 117 10.63 7.55 9.25
CA LYS A 117 11.37 8.83 9.19
C LYS A 117 12.51 8.73 8.20
N GLY A 118 12.36 9.40 7.06
CA GLY A 118 13.48 9.78 6.21
C GLY A 118 13.20 9.74 4.71
N ARG A 119 13.91 10.62 4.01
CA ARG A 119 14.15 10.48 2.57
C ARG A 119 15.44 9.70 2.41
N PHE A 120 15.38 8.59 1.69
CA PHE A 120 16.56 7.84 1.28
C PHE A 120 17.09 8.47 0.00
N VAL A 121 18.36 8.85 0.01
CA VAL A 121 19.07 9.14 -1.23
C VAL A 121 19.66 7.82 -1.68
N LEU A 122 19.14 7.29 -2.77
CA LEU A 122 19.53 6.01 -3.34
C LEU A 122 20.43 6.27 -4.54
N THR A 123 21.52 5.53 -4.65
CA THR A 123 22.49 5.68 -5.75
C THR A 123 22.35 4.52 -6.71
N LEU A 124 22.12 4.80 -8.00
CA LEU A 124 21.97 3.79 -9.03
C LEU A 124 23.30 3.04 -9.19
N GLU A 125 23.30 1.73 -8.97
CA GLU A 125 24.47 0.88 -9.16
C GLU A 125 24.52 0.37 -10.59
N ARG A 126 23.40 -0.17 -11.07
CA ARG A 126 23.28 -0.79 -12.39
C ARG A 126 21.83 -0.90 -12.84
N ILE A 127 21.66 -1.19 -14.12
CA ILE A 127 20.37 -1.44 -14.76
C ILE A 127 20.42 -2.84 -15.36
N GLU A 128 19.43 -3.68 -15.04
CA GLU A 128 19.28 -5.02 -15.57
C GLU A 128 18.00 -5.10 -16.42
N GLN A 129 18.04 -5.76 -17.57
CA GLN A 129 16.83 -6.00 -18.35
C GLN A 129 16.14 -7.27 -17.85
N SER A 130 14.92 -7.14 -17.33
CA SER A 130 14.15 -8.26 -16.79
C SER A 130 13.22 -8.91 -17.81
N ALA A 131 12.76 -8.15 -18.82
CA ALA A 131 11.96 -8.62 -19.96
C ALA A 131 12.02 -7.59 -21.11
N VAL A 132 11.34 -7.86 -22.23
CA VAL A 132 11.19 -6.86 -23.30
C VAL A 132 10.52 -5.59 -22.76
N ASP A 133 11.17 -4.46 -23.03
CA ASP A 133 10.84 -3.12 -22.54
C ASP A 133 10.76 -2.98 -21.01
N SER A 134 11.24 -3.96 -20.25
CA SER A 134 11.16 -3.98 -18.78
C SER A 134 12.55 -4.05 -18.16
N TYR A 135 12.83 -3.11 -17.28
CA TYR A 135 14.14 -2.91 -16.69
C TYR A 135 14.04 -2.76 -15.18
N ASP A 136 15.05 -3.28 -14.50
CA ASP A 136 15.28 -3.11 -13.08
C ASP A 136 16.39 -2.10 -12.85
N PHE A 137 16.06 -1.02 -12.19
CA PHE A 137 17.02 -0.05 -11.67
C PHE A 137 17.40 -0.48 -10.26
N ILE A 138 18.68 -0.79 -10.05
CA ILE A 138 19.17 -1.37 -8.80
C ILE A 138 20.00 -0.33 -8.09
N PHE A 139 19.58 0.01 -6.88
CA PHE A 139 20.16 1.09 -6.10
C PHE A 139 20.81 0.59 -4.82
N SER A 140 21.94 1.19 -4.46
CA SER A 140 22.46 1.13 -3.09
C SER A 140 21.72 2.14 -2.21
N SER A 141 21.59 1.78 -0.94
CA SER A 141 21.11 2.68 0.10
C SER A 141 22.21 2.84 1.15
N PRO A 142 22.47 4.05 1.67
CA PRO A 142 23.46 4.26 2.74
C PRO A 142 23.09 3.55 4.05
N ARG A 143 21.83 3.16 4.21
CA ARG A 143 21.32 2.38 5.34
C ARG A 143 20.29 1.36 4.87
N LYS A 144 20.25 0.18 5.50
CA LYS A 144 19.27 -0.85 5.14
C LYS A 144 17.84 -0.33 5.37
N LEU A 145 16.98 -0.48 4.37
CA LEU A 145 15.57 -0.15 4.48
C LEU A 145 14.84 -1.28 5.21
N ALA A 146 14.13 -0.96 6.29
CA ALA A 146 13.25 -1.91 6.96
C ALA A 146 11.86 -1.84 6.31
N PHE A 147 11.47 -2.88 5.58
CA PHE A 147 10.18 -2.99 4.92
C PHE A 147 9.69 -4.45 4.85
N GLN A 148 8.42 -4.63 4.50
CA GLN A 148 7.84 -5.95 4.24
C GLN A 148 7.76 -6.20 2.72
N ALA A 149 7.99 -7.44 2.30
CA ALA A 149 7.90 -7.80 0.89
C ALA A 149 6.51 -7.48 0.30
N GLY A 150 6.50 -6.79 -0.84
CA GLY A 150 5.28 -6.29 -1.49
C GLY A 150 4.92 -4.82 -1.20
N GLN A 151 5.62 -4.16 -0.27
CA GLN A 151 5.46 -2.71 -0.04
C GLN A 151 6.04 -1.85 -1.18
N TYR A 152 5.68 -0.56 -1.18
CA TYR A 152 6.10 0.42 -2.17
C TYR A 152 6.71 1.67 -1.52
N LEU A 153 7.46 2.43 -2.33
CA LEU A 153 8.03 3.72 -1.96
C LEU A 153 7.52 4.82 -2.91
N GLU A 154 7.52 6.06 -2.42
CA GLU A 154 7.45 7.26 -3.24
C GLU A 154 8.84 7.61 -3.77
N TRP A 155 9.03 7.46 -5.07
CA TRP A 155 10.25 7.78 -5.79
C TRP A 155 10.15 9.20 -6.35
N THR A 156 11.18 10.01 -6.14
CA THR A 156 11.23 11.42 -6.54
C THR A 156 12.50 11.69 -7.36
N LEU A 157 12.31 12.20 -8.57
CA LEU A 157 13.38 12.64 -9.47
C LEU A 157 13.34 14.17 -9.63
N GLY A 158 14.48 14.79 -9.89
CA GLY A 158 14.51 16.16 -10.40
C GLY A 158 14.02 16.16 -11.84
N LEU A 159 12.92 16.86 -12.14
CA LEU A 159 12.39 17.01 -13.49
C LEU A 159 12.40 18.49 -13.87
N ASP A 160 12.99 18.84 -15.01
CA ASP A 160 12.95 20.21 -15.54
C ASP A 160 11.53 20.61 -15.97
N ARG A 161 10.76 19.64 -16.48
CA ARG A 161 9.33 19.77 -16.82
C ARG A 161 8.58 18.55 -16.33
N SER A 162 7.73 18.72 -15.31
CA SER A 162 6.86 17.66 -14.83
C SER A 162 5.58 17.57 -15.66
N ASP A 163 5.03 16.36 -15.78
CA ASP A 163 3.64 16.18 -16.22
C ASP A 163 2.65 16.58 -15.10
N ASN A 164 1.34 16.46 -15.35
CA ASN A 164 0.28 16.79 -14.38
C ASN A 164 0.34 15.98 -13.07
N ARG A 165 1.18 14.93 -13.00
CA ARG A 165 1.36 14.09 -11.81
C ARG A 165 2.61 14.49 -11.02
N GLY A 166 3.32 15.53 -11.42
CA GLY A 166 4.52 16.03 -10.74
C GLY A 166 5.71 15.09 -10.89
N ASN A 167 6.71 15.27 -10.03
CA ASN A 167 7.99 14.57 -10.07
C ASN A 167 8.07 13.32 -9.17
N ARG A 168 6.95 12.92 -8.56
CA ARG A 168 6.88 11.81 -7.62
C ARG A 168 6.04 10.66 -8.15
N ARG A 169 6.47 9.42 -7.93
CA ARG A 169 5.74 8.21 -8.33
C ARG A 169 5.83 7.15 -7.26
N TYR A 170 4.71 6.47 -7.01
CA TYR A 170 4.70 5.28 -6.18
C TYR A 170 5.01 4.06 -7.04
N PHE A 171 6.03 3.31 -6.65
CA PHE A 171 6.35 2.02 -7.25
C PHE A 171 6.72 1.03 -6.16
N THR A 172 6.26 -0.21 -6.36
CA THR A 172 6.63 -1.35 -5.53
C THR A 172 8.14 -1.50 -5.43
N VAL A 173 8.63 -1.82 -4.24
CA VAL A 173 10.01 -2.26 -4.07
C VAL A 173 10.08 -3.70 -4.58
N ALA A 174 10.68 -3.88 -5.75
CA ALA A 174 10.76 -5.20 -6.37
C ALA A 174 11.76 -6.10 -5.62
N SER A 175 12.71 -5.54 -4.88
CA SER A 175 13.62 -6.31 -4.03
C SER A 175 12.91 -6.88 -2.80
N ALA A 176 13.38 -8.03 -2.31
CA ALA A 176 13.02 -8.56 -1.01
C ALA A 176 13.73 -7.77 0.10
N PRO A 177 13.16 -7.71 1.32
CA PRO A 177 13.81 -7.04 2.46
C PRO A 177 15.09 -7.75 2.95
N THR A 178 15.34 -8.96 2.46
CA THR A 178 16.56 -9.74 2.64
C THR A 178 17.70 -9.27 1.73
N GLU A 179 17.40 -8.65 0.59
CA GLU A 179 18.41 -8.13 -0.33
C GLU A 179 19.05 -6.83 0.21
N GLN A 180 20.33 -6.61 -0.16
CA GLN A 180 21.07 -5.41 0.22
C GLN A 180 20.71 -4.20 -0.66
N SER A 181 20.51 -4.42 -1.96
CA SER A 181 20.14 -3.38 -2.91
C SER A 181 18.63 -3.23 -3.03
N ILE A 182 18.18 -2.01 -3.35
CA ILE A 182 16.77 -1.70 -3.62
C ILE A 182 16.51 -1.78 -5.12
N ARG A 183 15.52 -2.58 -5.54
CA ARG A 183 15.19 -2.80 -6.95
C ARG A 183 13.89 -2.09 -7.33
N LEU A 184 13.93 -1.28 -8.40
CA LEU A 184 12.78 -0.65 -9.02
C LEU A 184 12.55 -1.25 -10.41
N GLY A 185 11.54 -2.11 -10.53
CA GLY A 185 11.13 -2.71 -11.80
C GLY A 185 10.14 -1.83 -12.54
N VAL A 186 10.44 -1.45 -13.78
CA VAL A 186 9.59 -0.62 -14.62
C VAL A 186 9.51 -1.13 -16.05
N LYS A 187 8.30 -1.08 -16.63
CA LYS A 187 8.09 -1.26 -18.07
C LYS A 187 7.94 0.07 -18.77
N PHE A 188 8.67 0.26 -19.87
CA PHE A 188 8.61 1.42 -20.73
C PHE A 188 7.58 1.19 -21.84
N TYR A 189 6.90 2.27 -22.20
CA TYR A 189 5.97 2.32 -23.32
C TYR A 189 6.29 3.56 -24.16
N PRO A 190 5.96 3.61 -25.46
CA PRO A 190 6.26 4.75 -26.33
C PRO A 190 5.82 6.11 -25.75
N GLN A 191 4.67 6.14 -25.07
CA GLN A 191 4.14 7.34 -24.39
C GLN A 191 4.48 7.31 -22.89
N SER A 192 5.76 7.36 -22.56
CA SER A 192 6.23 7.36 -21.17
C SER A 192 6.05 8.72 -20.50
N SER A 193 5.61 8.71 -19.24
CA SER A 193 5.56 9.91 -18.38
C SER A 193 6.93 10.59 -18.25
N ALA A 194 6.96 11.89 -17.95
CA ALA A 194 8.19 12.65 -17.72
C ALA A 194 9.12 11.97 -16.68
N PHE A 195 8.54 11.40 -15.62
CA PHE A 195 9.29 10.61 -14.62
C PHE A 195 10.02 9.42 -15.24
N LYS A 196 9.33 8.62 -16.06
CA LYS A 196 9.93 7.44 -16.71
C LYS A 196 10.98 7.85 -17.73
N GLN A 197 10.75 8.93 -18.48
CA GLN A 197 11.75 9.47 -19.41
C GLN A 197 13.05 9.82 -18.68
N MET A 198 12.96 10.55 -17.56
CA MET A 198 14.13 10.87 -16.73
C MET A 198 14.76 9.62 -16.09
N LEU A 199 13.95 8.68 -15.62
CA LEU A 199 14.46 7.40 -15.10
C LEU A 199 15.28 6.65 -16.16
N GLY A 200 14.81 6.65 -17.41
CA GLY A 200 15.49 6.01 -18.55
C GLY A 200 16.81 6.66 -18.97
N THR A 201 17.06 7.91 -18.57
CA THR A 201 18.35 8.59 -18.85
C THR A 201 19.37 8.44 -17.73
N MET A 202 18.98 7.87 -16.57
CA MET A 202 19.88 7.67 -15.45
C MET A 202 21.04 6.73 -15.80
N LYS A 203 22.21 7.02 -15.24
CA LYS A 203 23.43 6.19 -15.36
C LYS A 203 23.91 5.76 -13.97
N PRO A 204 24.67 4.67 -13.85
CA PRO A 204 25.34 4.33 -12.59
C PRO A 204 26.00 5.56 -11.94
N GLY A 205 25.80 5.74 -10.64
CA GLY A 205 26.19 6.93 -9.87
C GLY A 205 25.12 8.01 -9.77
N SER A 206 24.08 7.99 -10.61
CA SER A 206 22.94 8.91 -10.51
C SER A 206 22.13 8.64 -9.24
N THR A 207 21.55 9.69 -8.65
CA THR A 207 20.78 9.58 -7.40
C THR A 207 19.28 9.73 -7.63
N ILE A 208 18.49 9.08 -6.78
CA ILE A 208 17.04 9.22 -6.69
C ILE A 208 16.62 9.31 -5.23
N HIS A 209 15.59 10.09 -4.94
CA HIS A 209 15.03 10.15 -3.59
C HIS A 209 13.90 9.13 -3.45
N ALA A 210 13.93 8.31 -2.40
CA ALA A 210 12.82 7.45 -2.02
C ALA A 210 12.29 7.84 -0.63
N SER A 211 10.98 7.85 -0.45
CA SER A 211 10.33 8.16 0.82
C SER A 211 8.99 7.47 0.94
N GLN A 212 8.25 7.72 2.03
CA GLN A 212 6.89 7.21 2.26
C GLN A 212 6.76 5.70 2.01
N LEU A 213 7.48 4.89 2.78
CA LEU A 213 7.27 3.45 2.76
C LEU A 213 5.83 3.14 3.19
N ALA A 214 5.10 2.45 2.32
CA ALA A 214 3.69 2.20 2.50
C ALA A 214 3.23 0.93 1.77
N GLY A 215 1.96 0.59 1.97
CA GLY A 215 1.31 -0.55 1.36
C GLY A 215 1.05 -1.68 2.35
N ASP A 216 -0.15 -2.22 2.28
CA ASP A 216 -0.61 -3.39 3.03
C ASP A 216 -0.65 -4.66 2.14
N PHE A 217 -0.17 -4.57 0.89
CA PHE A 217 -0.10 -5.69 -0.06
C PHE A 217 1.10 -6.59 0.26
N THR A 218 0.97 -7.32 1.37
CA THR A 218 2.02 -8.15 1.96
C THR A 218 1.52 -9.58 2.15
N LEU A 219 2.42 -10.50 2.45
CA LEU A 219 2.05 -11.88 2.75
C LEU A 219 1.16 -11.96 4.01
N PRO A 220 0.10 -12.80 4.02
CA PRO A 220 -0.71 -13.03 5.22
C PRO A 220 0.13 -13.52 6.40
N ALA A 221 -0.30 -13.15 7.61
CA ALA A 221 0.37 -13.55 8.86
C ALA A 221 0.35 -15.06 9.09
N ASN A 222 -0.72 -15.76 8.67
CA ASN A 222 -0.80 -17.21 8.75
C ASN A 222 -0.14 -17.86 7.50
N PRO A 223 0.98 -18.59 7.63
CA PRO A 223 1.68 -19.24 6.51
C PRO A 223 0.85 -20.29 5.77
N GLU A 224 -0.13 -20.90 6.43
CA GLU A 224 -1.00 -21.95 5.87
C GLU A 224 -2.13 -21.39 4.98
N THR A 225 -2.26 -20.07 4.90
CA THR A 225 -3.25 -19.42 4.03
C THR A 225 -2.96 -19.76 2.57
N LYS A 226 -3.92 -20.38 1.87
CA LYS A 226 -3.83 -20.65 0.43
C LYS A 226 -3.93 -19.36 -0.36
N ILE A 227 -2.96 -19.09 -1.23
CA ILE A 227 -2.86 -17.82 -1.95
C ILE A 227 -2.68 -18.06 -3.44
N ALA A 228 -3.40 -17.29 -4.25
CA ALA A 228 -3.15 -17.18 -5.69
C ALA A 228 -2.55 -15.80 -5.99
N PHE A 229 -1.33 -15.76 -6.51
CA PHE A 229 -0.71 -14.53 -7.02
C PHE A 229 -1.17 -14.31 -8.45
N LEU A 230 -1.96 -13.26 -8.70
CA LEU A 230 -2.40 -12.88 -10.04
C LEU A 230 -1.61 -11.67 -10.53
N ALA A 231 -0.73 -11.89 -11.50
CA ALA A 231 0.16 -10.88 -12.05
C ALA A 231 -0.10 -10.65 -13.55
N GLY A 232 0.08 -9.41 -13.99
CA GLY A 232 0.06 -9.03 -15.40
C GLY A 232 1.24 -8.12 -15.74
N GLY A 233 2.06 -8.50 -16.73
CA GLY A 233 3.25 -7.74 -17.14
C GLY A 233 4.17 -7.38 -15.95
N ILE A 234 4.50 -6.10 -15.79
CA ILE A 234 5.36 -5.61 -14.69
C ILE A 234 4.66 -5.62 -13.32
N GLY A 235 3.36 -5.89 -13.27
CA GLY A 235 2.61 -6.10 -12.03
C GLY A 235 3.06 -7.32 -11.21
N ILE A 236 4.02 -8.10 -11.71
CA ILE A 236 4.71 -9.18 -11.00
C ILE A 236 5.67 -8.68 -9.91
N THR A 237 6.10 -7.42 -9.94
CA THR A 237 7.09 -6.84 -9.00
C THR A 237 6.83 -7.09 -7.50
N PRO A 238 5.61 -6.93 -6.93
CA PRO A 238 5.37 -7.28 -5.53
C PRO A 238 5.56 -8.78 -5.27
N PHE A 239 5.15 -9.63 -6.21
CA PHE A 239 5.31 -11.07 -6.07
C PHE A 239 6.76 -11.49 -6.23
N ARG A 240 7.56 -10.82 -7.06
CA ARG A 240 9.00 -11.06 -7.11
C ARG A 240 9.65 -10.76 -5.74
N SER A 241 9.28 -9.64 -5.11
CA SER A 241 9.74 -9.31 -3.74
C SER A 241 9.33 -10.39 -2.73
N MET A 242 8.06 -10.84 -2.77
CA MET A 242 7.57 -11.89 -1.87
C MET A 242 8.22 -13.25 -2.13
N LEU A 243 8.37 -13.66 -3.38
CA LEU A 243 8.95 -14.95 -3.75
C LEU A 243 10.43 -14.99 -3.37
N GLN A 244 11.20 -13.94 -3.66
CA GLN A 244 12.59 -13.86 -3.24
C GLN A 244 12.73 -13.91 -1.72
N TYR A 245 11.86 -13.20 -0.98
CA TYR A 245 11.84 -13.27 0.48
C TYR A 245 11.60 -14.69 0.99
N LEU A 246 10.63 -15.41 0.42
CA LEU A 246 10.32 -16.79 0.80
C LEU A 246 11.45 -17.76 0.45
N ILE A 247 12.15 -17.54 -0.67
CA ILE A 247 13.33 -18.32 -1.06
C ILE A 247 14.44 -18.12 -0.02
N ASP A 248 14.75 -16.86 0.29
CA ASP A 248 15.83 -16.51 1.23
C ASP A 248 15.54 -17.01 2.65
N SER A 249 14.28 -16.96 3.09
CA SER A 249 13.85 -17.47 4.40
C SER A 249 13.57 -18.97 4.43
N ARG A 250 13.61 -19.64 3.26
CA ARG A 250 13.21 -21.04 3.07
C ARG A 250 11.80 -21.35 3.57
N GLU A 251 10.90 -20.37 3.53
CA GLU A 251 9.55 -20.50 4.03
C GLU A 251 8.61 -21.04 2.95
N LYS A 252 8.11 -22.26 3.14
CA LYS A 252 7.15 -22.89 2.23
C LYS A 252 5.73 -22.43 2.56
N ARG A 253 4.98 -22.07 1.52
CA ARG A 253 3.57 -21.65 1.61
C ARG A 253 2.75 -22.23 0.46
N PRO A 254 1.45 -22.50 0.64
CA PRO A 254 0.57 -23.00 -0.41
C PRO A 254 0.21 -21.88 -1.42
N ILE A 255 1.16 -21.56 -2.30
CA ILE A 255 1.07 -20.49 -3.29
C ILE A 255 1.02 -21.06 -4.71
N VAL A 256 0.14 -20.49 -5.54
CA VAL A 256 0.17 -20.64 -7.00
C VAL A 256 0.30 -19.27 -7.65
N VAL A 257 1.17 -19.15 -8.65
CA VAL A 257 1.35 -17.91 -9.43
C VAL A 257 0.62 -18.06 -10.77
N LEU A 258 -0.28 -17.15 -11.06
CA LEU A 258 -0.96 -16.97 -12.35
C LEU A 258 -0.36 -15.71 -13.00
N TYR A 259 0.44 -15.88 -14.04
CA TYR A 259 1.17 -14.78 -14.67
C TYR A 259 0.73 -14.57 -16.13
N GLY A 260 -0.01 -13.49 -16.36
CA GLY A 260 -0.40 -13.00 -17.67
C GLY A 260 0.68 -12.13 -18.33
N ALA A 261 0.99 -12.42 -19.59
CA ALA A 261 1.91 -11.65 -20.41
C ALA A 261 1.43 -11.61 -21.88
N GLU A 262 1.81 -10.60 -22.64
CA GLU A 262 1.41 -10.50 -24.04
C GLU A 262 2.12 -11.56 -24.89
N THR A 263 3.44 -11.62 -24.79
CA THR A 263 4.28 -12.66 -25.41
C THR A 263 5.13 -13.38 -24.36
N ARG A 264 5.85 -14.44 -24.77
CA ARG A 264 6.83 -15.07 -23.88
C ARG A 264 7.98 -14.12 -23.51
N GLN A 265 8.32 -13.16 -24.35
CA GLN A 265 9.42 -12.23 -24.08
C GLN A 265 9.05 -11.16 -23.04
N ASP A 266 7.75 -11.00 -22.75
CA ASP A 266 7.23 -10.09 -21.72
C ASP A 266 7.24 -10.67 -20.30
N ILE A 267 7.60 -11.94 -20.13
CA ILE A 267 7.65 -12.59 -18.82
C ILE A 267 8.94 -12.17 -18.11
N ALA A 268 8.79 -11.32 -17.08
CA ALA A 268 9.89 -10.89 -16.22
C ALA A 268 10.18 -11.89 -15.09
N TYR A 269 11.40 -11.82 -14.54
CA TYR A 269 11.83 -12.56 -13.34
C TYR A 269 11.69 -14.10 -13.44
N ARG A 270 12.03 -14.64 -14.61
CA ARG A 270 11.97 -16.10 -14.87
C ARG A 270 12.88 -16.90 -13.95
N ASP A 271 14.00 -16.31 -13.56
CA ASP A 271 14.96 -16.80 -12.58
C ASP A 271 14.29 -17.03 -11.22
N VAL A 272 13.70 -15.98 -10.63
CA VAL A 272 13.05 -16.05 -9.31
C VAL A 272 11.85 -17.01 -9.34
N LEU A 273 11.05 -16.99 -10.41
CA LEU A 273 9.93 -17.92 -10.58
C LEU A 273 10.40 -19.39 -10.67
N GLY A 274 11.51 -19.62 -11.39
CA GLY A 274 12.12 -20.94 -11.53
C GLY A 274 12.71 -21.45 -10.21
N GLU A 275 13.37 -20.58 -9.47
CA GLU A 275 13.94 -20.90 -8.16
C GLU A 275 12.86 -21.17 -7.12
N ALA A 276 11.82 -20.33 -7.04
CA ALA A 276 10.67 -20.57 -6.16
C ALA A 276 10.01 -21.94 -6.42
N ARG A 277 9.95 -22.36 -7.69
CA ARG A 277 9.46 -23.70 -8.04
C ARG A 277 10.38 -24.81 -7.54
N ARG A 278 11.70 -24.67 -7.71
CA ARG A 278 12.67 -25.70 -7.31
C ARG A 278 12.77 -25.83 -5.79
N GLU A 279 12.93 -24.71 -5.09
CA GLU A 279 13.23 -24.70 -3.66
C GLU A 279 11.97 -24.84 -2.79
N LEU A 280 10.86 -24.23 -3.22
CA LEU A 280 9.63 -24.14 -2.42
C LEU A 280 8.45 -24.92 -3.00
N GLY A 281 8.55 -25.42 -4.24
CA GLY A 281 7.45 -26.11 -4.92
C GLY A 281 6.35 -25.19 -5.42
N ILE A 282 6.58 -23.87 -5.46
CA ILE A 282 5.57 -22.90 -5.91
C ILE A 282 5.37 -23.02 -7.41
N ARG A 283 4.15 -23.37 -7.83
CA ARG A 283 3.82 -23.55 -9.26
C ARG A 283 3.48 -22.20 -9.90
N THR A 284 4.07 -21.95 -11.07
CA THR A 284 3.68 -20.83 -11.94
C THR A 284 2.93 -21.34 -13.16
N VAL A 285 1.79 -20.73 -13.46
CA VAL A 285 0.97 -20.93 -14.65
C VAL A 285 1.05 -19.65 -15.48
N PHE A 286 1.58 -19.76 -16.70
CA PHE A 286 1.71 -18.64 -17.62
C PHE A 286 0.50 -18.57 -18.56
N ALA A 287 -0.10 -17.39 -18.68
CA ALA A 287 -1.15 -17.08 -19.65
C ALA A 287 -0.58 -16.09 -20.67
N VAL A 288 -0.19 -16.58 -21.85
CA VAL A 288 0.41 -15.76 -22.91
C VAL A 288 -0.63 -15.48 -23.98
N ALA A 289 -0.97 -14.20 -24.21
CA ALA A 289 -2.06 -13.81 -25.11
C ALA A 289 -1.72 -14.06 -26.59
N ARG A 290 -0.48 -13.76 -27.01
CA ARG A 290 0.04 -14.00 -28.36
C ARG A 290 1.08 -15.12 -28.29
N GLY A 291 0.57 -16.35 -28.30
CA GLY A 291 1.37 -17.56 -28.57
C GLY A 291 1.43 -17.86 -30.09
N PRO A 292 2.27 -18.81 -30.54
CA PRO A 292 2.05 -19.42 -31.85
C PRO A 292 0.60 -19.95 -31.85
N SER A 293 -0.19 -19.55 -32.85
CA SER A 293 -1.62 -19.85 -32.98
C SER A 293 -2.02 -21.12 -32.24
N ALA A 294 -2.70 -20.97 -31.10
CA ALA A 294 -3.43 -22.09 -30.53
C ALA A 294 -4.55 -22.38 -31.53
N ALA A 295 -4.35 -23.42 -32.34
CA ALA A 295 -5.39 -23.99 -33.18
C ALA A 295 -6.68 -24.03 -32.35
N SER A 296 -7.73 -23.46 -32.93
CA SER A 296 -9.11 -23.47 -32.48
C SER A 296 -9.38 -24.59 -31.48
N ILE A 297 -9.73 -24.24 -30.25
CA ILE A 297 -10.41 -25.16 -29.34
C ILE A 297 -11.63 -25.65 -30.13
N PRO A 298 -11.74 -26.95 -30.47
CA PRO A 298 -12.94 -27.44 -31.13
C PRO A 298 -14.09 -27.22 -30.15
N ALA A 299 -15.12 -26.50 -30.59
CA ALA A 299 -16.38 -26.46 -29.87
C ALA A 299 -16.82 -27.91 -29.66
N THR A 300 -16.79 -28.38 -28.42
CA THR A 300 -17.39 -29.64 -28.05
C THR A 300 -18.87 -29.54 -28.38
N SER A 301 -19.27 -30.21 -29.46
CA SER A 301 -20.67 -30.38 -29.80
C SER A 301 -21.32 -31.17 -28.66
N THR A 302 -22.23 -30.52 -27.94
CA THR A 302 -23.21 -31.23 -27.14
C THR A 302 -24.12 -32.02 -28.10
N ARG A 303 -23.87 -33.31 -28.20
CA ARG A 303 -24.82 -34.38 -28.58
C ARG A 303 -24.66 -35.43 -27.47
N ALA A 304 -25.69 -35.96 -26.82
CA ALA A 304 -27.14 -35.93 -27.00
C ALA A 304 -27.79 -35.90 -25.61
#